data_AF-A0AAE1W358-F1
#
_entry.id   AF-A0AAE1W358-F1
#
_cell.length_a   1.000
_cell.length_b   1.000
_cell.length_c   1.000
_cell.angle_alpha   90.00
_cell.angle_beta   90.00
_cell.angle_gamma   90.00
#
_symmetry.space_group_name_H-M   'P 1'
#
loop_
_entity.id
_entity.type
_entity.pdbx_description
1 polymer ?
#
loop_
_entity_poly.entity_id
_entity_poly.type
_entity_poly.pdbx_seq_one_letter_code
_entity_poly.pdbx_strand_id
1 'polypeptide(L)' 'MIACLMEESDVPLFKLVDETFEKVKGRTGNDESVTKASAKSTVLMTGGQRLCYGVASADADILEDESECALWCWEV' A
#
# COMPACT_ATOMS: atom_id res chain seq x y z
N MET A 1 0.05 -2.11 -12.93
CA MET A 1 -0.03 -0.69 -12.52
C MET A 1 -0.02 -0.57 -11.02
N ILE A 2 -1.01 -1.14 -10.30
CA ILE A 2 -1.01 -1.13 -8.84
C ILE A 2 0.23 -1.85 -8.30
N ALA A 3 0.57 -3.03 -8.84
CA ALA A 3 1.84 -3.71 -8.57
C ALA A 3 3.08 -2.78 -8.64
N CYS A 4 3.20 -1.97 -9.69
CA CYS A 4 4.33 -1.05 -9.87
C CYS A 4 4.34 0.14 -8.88
N LEU A 5 3.21 0.43 -8.23
CA LEU A 5 3.12 1.44 -7.17
C LEU A 5 3.45 0.84 -5.80
N MET A 6 3.36 -0.48 -5.70
CA MET A 6 3.58 -1.22 -4.47
C MET A 6 5.03 -1.68 -4.37
N GLU A 7 5.59 -2.23 -5.44
CA GLU A 7 6.97 -2.73 -5.47
C GLU A 7 7.97 -1.72 -4.88
N GLU A 8 8.75 -2.16 -3.90
CA GLU A 8 9.77 -1.38 -3.18
C GLU A 8 9.25 -0.14 -2.42
N SER A 9 7.93 0.04 -2.34
CA SER A 9 7.33 1.16 -1.60
C SER A 9 7.47 0.95 -0.10
N ASP A 10 7.94 1.96 0.63
CA ASP A 10 8.09 1.93 2.09
C ASP A 10 6.85 2.43 2.85
N VAL A 11 5.92 3.08 2.14
CA VAL A 11 4.75 3.70 2.76
C VAL A 11 3.77 2.68 3.38
N PRO A 12 3.07 3.05 4.45
CA PRO A 12 2.03 2.23 5.06
C PRO A 12 0.81 2.05 4.15
N LEU A 13 -0.02 1.04 4.45
CA LEU A 13 -1.18 0.65 3.64
C LEU A 13 -2.14 1.83 3.43
N PHE A 14 -2.40 2.65 4.44
CA PHE A 14 -3.33 3.77 4.28
C PHE A 14 -2.85 4.78 3.21
N LYS A 15 -1.55 5.11 3.17
CA LYS A 15 -0.97 6.01 2.17
C LYS A 15 -0.97 5.35 0.80
N LEU A 16 -0.62 4.07 0.74
CA LEU A 16 -0.60 3.31 -0.51
C LEU A 16 -2.00 3.21 -1.15
N VAL A 17 -3.03 3.03 -0.34
CA VAL A 17 -4.43 3.05 -0.78
C VAL A 17 -4.84 4.43 -1.29
N ASP A 18 -4.45 5.50 -0.59
CA ASP A 18 -4.74 6.87 -1.01
C ASP A 18 -4.05 7.21 -2.33
N GLU A 19 -2.77 6.88 -2.48
CA GLU A 19 -2.05 7.06 -3.74
C GLU A 19 -2.64 6.26 -4.89
N THR A 20 -2.99 5.00 -4.62
CA THR A 20 -3.64 4.12 -5.61
C THR A 20 -4.98 4.70 -6.03
N PHE A 21 -5.79 5.15 -5.08
CA PHE A 21 -7.08 5.78 -5.34
C PHE A 21 -6.93 7.03 -6.20
N GLU A 22 -6.04 7.96 -5.86
CA GLU A 22 -5.82 9.19 -6.63
C GLU A 22 -5.28 8.90 -8.04
N LYS A 23 -4.35 7.94 -8.19
CA LYS A 23 -3.80 7.55 -9.49
C LYS A 23 -4.82 6.86 -10.39
N VAL A 24 -5.70 6.03 -9.82
CA VAL A 24 -6.78 5.37 -10.58
C VAL A 24 -7.88 6.38 -10.94
N LYS A 25 -8.29 7.23 -10.00
CA LYS A 25 -9.29 8.30 -10.23
C LYS A 25 -8.83 9.30 -11.30
N GLY A 26 -7.55 9.68 -11.29
CA GLY A 26 -6.97 10.54 -12.32
C GLY A 26 -6.96 9.94 -13.73
N ARG A 27 -7.05 8.61 -13.86
CA ARG A 27 -7.07 7.89 -15.15
C ARG A 27 -8.48 7.59 -15.67
N THR A 28 -9.43 7.29 -14.79
CA THR A 28 -10.80 6.90 -15.19
C THR A 28 -11.74 8.11 -15.36
N GLY A 29 -11.31 9.32 -14.96
CA GLY A 29 -12.22 10.47 -14.82
C GLY A 29 -13.06 10.32 -13.55
N ASN A 30 -14.05 11.21 -13.33
CA ASN A 30 -14.96 11.18 -12.17
C ASN A 30 -15.93 9.97 -12.19
N ASP A 31 -15.44 8.79 -12.55
CA ASP A 31 -16.16 7.54 -12.43
C ASP A 31 -16.29 7.19 -10.94
N GLU A 32 -17.50 7.36 -10.40
CA GLU A 32 -17.84 7.05 -9.01
C GLU A 32 -17.66 5.56 -8.64
N SER A 33 -17.38 4.70 -9.62
CA SER A 33 -17.16 3.26 -9.38
C SER A 33 -15.87 2.95 -8.63
N VAL A 34 -14.87 3.83 -8.68
CA VAL A 34 -13.60 3.65 -7.97
C VAL A 34 -13.75 4.23 -6.56
N THR A 35 -13.60 3.38 -5.55
CA THR A 35 -13.66 3.76 -4.12
C THR A 35 -12.34 3.40 -3.43
N LYS A 36 -12.03 4.05 -2.31
CA LYS A 36 -10.87 3.67 -1.46
C LYS A 36 -10.97 2.20 -0.99
N ALA A 37 -12.18 1.69 -0.79
CA ALA A 37 -12.39 0.28 -0.45
C ALA A 37 -11.98 -0.66 -1.59
N SER A 38 -12.35 -0.33 -2.84
CA SER A 38 -11.92 -1.08 -4.02
C SER A 38 -10.40 -0.99 -4.22
N ALA A 39 -9.79 0.18 -4.02
CA ALA A 39 -8.34 0.35 -4.05
C ALA A 39 -7.65 -0.52 -2.99
N LYS A 40 -8.13 -0.51 -1.75
CA LYS A 40 -7.62 -1.36 -0.66
C LYS A 40 -7.74 -2.84 -0.98
N SER A 41 -8.90 -3.30 -1.45
CA SER A 41 -9.07 -4.70 -1.87
C SER A 41 -8.10 -5.07 -2.98
N THR A 42 -7.86 -4.18 -3.95
CA THR A 42 -6.95 -4.46 -5.06
C THR A 42 -5.49 -4.53 -4.60
N VAL A 43 -5.06 -3.63 -3.73
CA VAL A 43 -3.72 -3.65 -3.10
C VAL A 43 -3.51 -4.99 -2.38
N LEU A 44 -4.46 -5.41 -1.54
CA LEU A 44 -4.38 -6.68 -0.81
C LEU A 44 -4.51 -7.92 -1.72
N MET A 45 -5.25 -7.84 -2.83
CA MET A 45 -5.45 -8.96 -3.77
C MET A 45 -4.32 -9.11 -4.80
N THR A 46 -3.55 -8.06 -5.07
CA THR A 46 -2.49 -8.08 -6.10
C THR A 46 -1.32 -8.98 -5.69
N GLY A 47 -1.26 -9.43 -4.43
CA GLY A 47 -0.20 -10.29 -3.91
C GLY A 47 0.77 -9.55 -2.98
N GLY A 48 0.59 -8.24 -2.84
CA GLY A 48 1.43 -7.37 -2.03
C GLY A 48 1.57 -7.83 -0.58
N GLN A 49 2.79 -8.17 -0.18
CA GLN A 49 3.15 -8.40 1.21
C GLN A 49 4.08 -7.28 1.67
N ARG A 50 3.90 -6.80 2.90
CA ARG A 50 4.84 -5.86 3.51
C ARG A 50 5.87 -6.65 4.31
N LEU A 51 7.13 -6.56 3.91
CA LEU A 51 8.26 -7.24 4.54
C LEU A 51 9.08 -6.24 5.37
N CYS A 52 9.57 -6.70 6.51
CA CYS A 52 10.48 -5.94 7.38
C CYS A 52 11.91 -6.41 7.11
N TYR A 53 12.77 -5.48 6.70
CA TYR A 53 14.19 -5.74 6.51
C TYR A 53 15.04 -5.23 7.70
N GLY A 54 14.41 -4.53 8.65
CA GLY A 54 15.02 -4.03 9.87
C GLY A 54 14.55 -4.76 11.14
N VAL A 55 14.48 -4.03 12.24
CA VAL A 55 14.05 -4.51 13.55
C VAL A 55 12.67 -3.92 13.87
N ALA A 56 11.62 -4.71 13.61
CA ALA A 56 10.27 -4.38 14.02
C ALA A 56 10.04 -4.68 15.51
N SER A 57 9.21 -3.86 16.16
CA SER A 57 8.68 -4.17 17.48
C SER A 57 7.79 -5.41 17.43
N ALA A 58 7.70 -6.17 18.54
CA ALA A 58 6.80 -7.32 18.64
C ALA A 58 5.32 -6.92 18.49
N ASP A 59 4.98 -5.67 18.81
CA ASP A 59 3.64 -5.10 18.74
C ASP A 59 3.43 -4.22 17.49
N ALA A 60 4.35 -4.27 16.52
CA ALA A 60 4.24 -3.45 15.31
C ALA A 60 3.06 -3.90 14.43
N ASP A 61 2.27 -2.93 13.97
CA ASP A 61 1.28 -3.19 12.93
C ASP A 61 1.99 -3.38 11.59
N ILE A 62 2.04 -4.62 11.11
CA ILE A 62 2.73 -4.98 9.87
C ILE A 62 2.32 -4.07 8.70
N LEU A 63 1.05 -3.65 8.62
CA LEU A 63 0.54 -2.90 7.49
C LEU A 63 0.73 -1.38 7.62
N GLU A 64 0.87 -0.88 8.83
CA GLU A 64 0.80 0.57 9.12
C GLU A 64 2.04 1.11 9.86
N ASP A 65 2.93 0.26 10.40
CA ASP A 65 4.11 0.73 11.12
C ASP A 65 5.05 1.54 10.21
N GLU A 66 5.50 2.68 10.73
CA GLU A 66 6.40 3.63 10.06
C GLU A 66 7.70 3.83 10.84
N SER A 67 8.01 2.92 11.77
CA SER A 67 9.22 3.00 12.57
C SER A 67 10.47 2.92 11.68
N GLU A 68 11.36 3.92 11.78
CA GLU A 68 12.57 4.01 10.95
C GLU A 68 13.49 2.78 11.10
N CYS A 69 13.47 2.13 12.27
CA CYS A 69 14.30 0.95 12.52
C CYS A 69 13.77 -0.34 11.85
N ALA A 70 12.50 -0.38 11.45
CA ALA A 70 11.86 -1.59 10.92
C ALA A 70 12.07 -1.76 9.41
N LEU A 71 12.33 -0.69 8.66
CA LEU A 71 12.61 -0.72 7.22
C LEU A 71 11.60 -1.62 6.47
N TRP A 72 10.34 -1.20 6.47
CA TRP A 72 9.27 -1.90 5.80
C TRP A 72 9.25 -1.59 4.31
N CYS A 73 9.09 -2.61 3.46
CA CYS A 73 8.82 -2.44 2.03
C CYS A 73 7.69 -3.36 1.57
N TRP A 74 6.95 -2.93 0.55
CA TRP A 74 5.98 -3.75 -0.15
C TRP A 74 6.63 -4.52 -1.30
N GLU A 75 6.29 -5.80 -1.44
CA GLU A 75 6.77 -6.70 -2.48
C GLU A 75 5.57 -7.38 -3.16
N VAL A 76 5.58 -7.52 -4.49
CA VAL A 76 4.46 -8.06 -5.30
C VAL A 76 4.73 -9.43 -5.90
#